data_AF-A0A3M1MY96-F1
#
_entry.id   AF-A0A3M1MY96-F1
#
_cell.length_a   1.000
_cell.length_b   1.000
_cell.length_c   1.000
_cell.angle_alpha   90.00
_cell.angle_beta   90.00
_cell.angle_gamma   90.00
#
_symmetry.space_group_name_H-M   'P 1'
#
loop_
_entity.id
_entity.type
_entity.pdbx_description
1 polymer ?
#
loop_
_entity_poly.entity_id
_entity_poly.type
_entity_poly.pdbx_seq_one_letter_code
_entity_poly.pdbx_strand_id
1 'polypeptide(L)'
;MKAASLAVEYAPVGPLPTLLSGTAGRPTSRRLPAGVVPSQTPDRDLKKSEKDEGVIPLSASGWQEIKRETFDGIFPNAGWILIDANPNDGKEYLWDDDNYRRHGGYWAAWPANGGANGYDPANNPHYPPNMASWMIYGPFDLSDARAAEIVFWLWRQIEARYDRIFFGISPDRGTFYGWQWDGTADWQEMRFGLDGYLGDPSVWVGWLFESDSTIQYEGPWVDDILIRKYVAGKVTARGSFSYADRNNNPVPARFTKVYLYDQDPGGSDDLLGITVTDANGFFQFPVRTNWDEDDPDPDPNNRRLDLYVVWETDVNDSASARRRVTNFGGQAYRWQRGPQTNMQDGIVDFSRHIGWGDNQLPAMWIFQDLRRAWEYIRNTTGVDPGSVTARWENGQNCYPLWPFCGSYFNGGVGGPYIFIDHNSAISGDTVVHETGHHYMWNATGWWLWWDVGCYSHSLFSQEDVNCAWSEGWADF
;
A
#
# COMPACT_ATOMS: atom_id res chain seq x y z
N MET A 1 -18.84 0.12 57.74
CA MET A 1 -18.78 -1.04 56.84
C MET A 1 -19.83 -0.91 55.75
N LYS A 2 -19.43 -0.37 54.60
CA LYS A 2 -19.74 -0.82 53.24
C LYS A 2 -18.62 -0.21 52.40
N ALA A 3 -17.76 -1.07 51.88
CA ALA A 3 -16.52 -0.68 51.23
C ALA A 3 -16.82 0.12 49.95
N ALA A 4 -16.04 1.18 49.74
CA ALA A 4 -15.92 1.84 48.45
C ALA A 4 -15.58 0.77 47.39
N SER A 5 -16.35 0.72 46.31
CA SER A 5 -16.00 -0.10 45.16
C SER A 5 -14.86 0.59 44.42
N LEU A 6 -13.62 0.37 44.89
CA LEU A 6 -12.43 0.61 44.09
C LEU A 6 -12.55 -0.23 42.82
N ALA A 7 -12.58 0.40 41.65
CA ALA A 7 -12.40 -0.32 40.40
C ALA A 7 -11.10 -1.13 40.51
N VAL A 8 -11.21 -2.45 40.37
CA VAL A 8 -10.05 -3.34 40.49
C VAL A 8 -9.10 -3.03 39.33
N GLU A 9 -7.91 -2.51 39.64
CA GLU A 9 -6.87 -2.28 38.65
C GLU A 9 -6.23 -3.62 38.29
N TYR A 10 -6.30 -3.99 37.01
CA TYR A 10 -5.59 -5.16 36.49
C TYR A 10 -4.39 -4.71 35.66
N ALA A 11 -3.35 -5.54 35.63
CA ALA A 11 -2.32 -5.45 34.60
C ALA A 11 -3.00 -5.62 33.23
N PRO A 12 -2.59 -4.87 32.19
CA PRO A 12 -3.22 -4.97 30.88
C PRO A 12 -2.97 -6.37 30.27
N VAL A 13 -4.05 -7.03 29.84
CA VAL A 13 -4.02 -8.33 29.14
C VAL A 13 -4.45 -8.18 27.67
N GLY A 14 -4.86 -6.98 27.24
CA GLY A 14 -5.26 -6.66 25.87
C GLY A 14 -4.30 -5.65 25.21
N PRO A 15 -4.43 -5.42 23.89
CA PRO A 15 -3.57 -4.49 23.16
C PRO A 15 -3.77 -3.08 23.70
N LEU A 16 -2.67 -2.47 24.15
CA LEU A 16 -2.68 -1.07 24.56
C LEU A 16 -2.66 -0.16 23.33
N PRO A 17 -3.32 1.00 23.37
CA PRO A 17 -3.01 2.08 22.43
C PRO A 17 -1.53 2.45 22.50
N THR A 18 -0.89 2.61 21.36
CA THR A 18 0.51 3.04 21.26
C THR A 18 0.59 4.55 21.49
N LEU A 19 1.30 5.03 22.51
CA LEU A 19 1.49 6.46 22.72
C LEU A 19 2.41 7.02 21.62
N LEU A 20 1.89 7.95 20.82
CA LEU A 20 2.63 8.63 19.73
C LEU A 20 3.16 10.00 20.19
N SER A 21 2.40 10.71 21.03
CA SER A 21 2.79 12.00 21.63
C SER A 21 2.05 12.23 22.95
N GLY A 22 2.64 13.04 23.83
CA GLY A 22 2.12 13.36 25.16
C GLY A 22 2.88 12.67 26.29
N THR A 23 2.41 12.85 27.53
CA THR A 23 3.06 12.27 28.72
C THR A 23 2.52 10.87 29.00
N ALA A 24 3.39 9.87 29.00
CA ALA A 24 3.00 8.49 29.29
C ALA A 24 2.36 8.36 30.67
N GLY A 25 1.20 7.69 30.72
CA GLY A 25 0.55 7.30 31.96
C GLY A 25 1.04 5.95 32.47
N ARG A 26 0.38 5.43 33.50
CA ARG A 26 0.53 4.04 33.92
C ARG A 26 -0.38 3.14 33.06
N PRO A 27 0.15 2.13 32.36
CA PRO A 27 -0.67 1.14 31.65
C PRO A 27 -1.59 0.38 32.61
N THR A 28 -2.86 0.26 32.27
CA THR A 28 -3.84 -0.49 33.06
C THR A 28 -5.04 -0.91 32.20
N SER A 29 -6.02 -1.55 32.83
CA SER A 29 -7.33 -1.78 32.24
C SER A 29 -8.43 -1.42 33.22
N ARG A 30 -9.59 -1.05 32.69
CA ARG A 30 -10.79 -0.68 33.43
C ARG A 30 -12.00 -1.36 32.83
N ARG A 31 -12.88 -1.87 33.69
CA ARG A 31 -14.10 -2.56 33.27
C ARG A 31 -15.31 -1.74 33.72
N LEU A 32 -16.35 -1.71 32.89
CA LEU A 32 -17.64 -1.24 33.36
C LEU A 32 -18.14 -2.14 34.52
N PRO A 33 -18.53 -1.57 35.67
CA PRO A 33 -19.09 -2.36 36.76
C PRO A 33 -20.31 -3.17 36.32
N ALA A 34 -20.56 -4.30 36.98
CA ALA A 34 -21.74 -5.10 36.65
C ALA A 34 -23.02 -4.34 37.04
N GLY A 35 -23.97 -4.22 36.12
CA GLY A 35 -25.28 -3.62 36.37
C GLY A 35 -25.35 -2.09 36.22
N VAL A 36 -24.24 -1.41 35.92
CA VAL A 36 -24.32 0.00 35.49
C VAL A 36 -24.91 0.09 34.09
N VAL A 37 -25.71 1.13 33.87
CA VAL A 37 -26.39 1.39 32.59
C VAL A 37 -26.13 2.83 32.15
N PRO A 38 -26.21 3.14 30.85
CA PRO A 38 -26.19 4.51 30.36
C PRO A 38 -27.23 5.37 31.08
N SER A 39 -26.81 6.56 31.52
CA SER A 39 -27.72 7.50 32.16
C SER A 39 -28.86 7.88 31.22
N GLN A 40 -30.02 8.14 31.81
CA GLN A 40 -31.21 8.69 31.15
C GLN A 40 -31.49 10.12 31.61
N THR A 41 -30.65 10.68 32.48
CA THR A 41 -30.81 12.04 32.98
C THR A 41 -30.59 13.02 31.84
N PRO A 42 -31.57 13.89 31.54
CA PRO A 42 -31.38 14.93 30.54
C PRO A 42 -30.26 15.87 30.98
N ASP A 43 -29.43 16.24 30.01
CA ASP A 43 -28.55 17.39 30.14
C ASP A 43 -29.38 18.64 30.53
N ARG A 44 -28.88 19.35 31.53
CA ARG A 44 -29.53 20.51 32.17
C ARG A 44 -29.08 21.83 31.57
N ASP A 45 -27.99 21.83 30.81
CA ASP A 45 -27.44 23.02 30.22
C ASP A 45 -28.27 23.45 29.01
N LEU A 46 -28.27 24.76 28.76
CA LEU A 46 -28.97 25.31 27.61
C LEU A 46 -28.20 24.96 26.35
N LYS A 47 -28.61 23.83 25.74
CA LYS A 47 -28.10 23.35 24.45
C LYS A 47 -28.12 24.47 23.43
N LYS A 48 -26.94 24.82 22.92
CA LYS A 48 -26.81 25.76 21.81
C LYS A 48 -27.07 25.02 20.51
N SER A 49 -27.69 25.70 19.55
CA SER A 49 -27.90 25.14 18.22
C SER A 49 -26.56 24.69 17.65
N GLU A 50 -26.48 23.49 17.10
CA GLU A 50 -25.34 23.04 16.31
C GLU A 50 -24.99 24.15 15.31
N LYS A 51 -23.86 24.85 15.53
CA LYS A 51 -23.16 25.39 14.38
C LYS A 51 -22.51 24.18 13.74
N ASP A 52 -23.20 23.67 12.74
CA ASP A 52 -22.64 22.75 11.77
C ASP A 52 -21.52 23.52 11.05
N GLU A 53 -20.36 23.62 11.70
CA GLU A 53 -19.12 24.01 11.03
C GLU A 53 -18.81 22.84 10.12
N GLY A 54 -19.40 22.91 8.92
CA GLY A 54 -19.37 21.88 7.91
C GLY A 54 -17.98 21.29 7.84
N VAL A 55 -17.87 20.05 8.31
CA VAL A 55 -16.64 19.27 8.26
C VAL A 55 -16.20 19.28 6.82
N ILE A 56 -15.17 20.04 6.48
CA ILE A 56 -14.47 19.85 5.22
C ILE A 56 -13.80 18.50 5.41
N PRO A 57 -14.24 17.44 4.72
CA PRO A 57 -13.58 16.16 4.87
C PRO A 57 -12.15 16.39 4.39
N LEU A 58 -11.19 16.12 5.28
CA LEU A 58 -9.76 16.00 4.96
C LEU A 58 -9.55 14.75 4.08
N SER A 59 -10.28 14.62 2.97
CA SER A 59 -10.21 13.46 2.08
C SER A 59 -8.98 13.47 1.17
N ALA A 60 -8.16 14.52 1.22
CA ALA A 60 -7.02 14.66 0.33
C ALA A 60 -5.88 13.67 0.63
N SER A 61 -5.87 13.03 1.80
CA SER A 61 -4.72 12.24 2.27
C SER A 61 -5.03 10.77 2.56
N GLY A 62 -6.25 10.26 2.35
CA GLY A 62 -6.63 8.88 2.73
C GLY A 62 -7.05 8.74 4.20
N TRP A 63 -6.77 9.76 5.02
CA TRP A 63 -7.37 9.91 6.35
C TRP A 63 -8.86 10.24 6.25
N GLN A 64 -9.66 9.54 7.05
CA GLN A 64 -11.09 9.73 7.21
C GLN A 64 -11.37 10.04 8.68
N GLU A 65 -12.08 11.14 8.93
CA GLU A 65 -12.54 11.49 10.27
C GLU A 65 -13.67 10.55 10.67
N ILE A 66 -13.53 9.93 11.85
CA ILE A 66 -14.57 9.12 12.49
C ILE A 66 -15.39 10.01 13.43
N LYS A 67 -14.70 10.80 14.25
CA LYS A 67 -15.33 11.70 15.22
C LYS A 67 -14.43 12.90 15.47
N ARG A 68 -15.05 14.07 15.53
CA ARG A 68 -14.50 15.28 16.13
C ARG A 68 -15.45 15.74 17.23
N GLU A 69 -14.90 16.04 18.41
CA GLU A 69 -15.64 16.61 19.54
C GLU A 69 -14.82 17.75 20.15
N THR A 70 -15.26 18.98 19.92
CA THR A 70 -14.71 20.19 20.56
C THR A 70 -15.56 20.66 21.73
N PHE A 71 -16.66 19.95 22.03
CA PHE A 71 -17.63 20.29 23.07
C PHE A 71 -18.35 21.65 22.89
N ASP A 72 -18.11 22.38 21.80
CA ASP A 72 -18.80 23.65 21.50
C ASP A 72 -20.23 23.48 20.97
N GLY A 73 -20.59 22.25 20.60
CA GLY A 73 -21.90 21.86 20.08
C GLY A 73 -22.80 21.27 21.17
N ILE A 74 -23.78 20.46 20.75
CA ILE A 74 -24.58 19.68 21.70
C ILE A 74 -23.73 18.52 22.21
N PHE A 75 -23.62 18.38 23.53
CA PHE A 75 -23.09 17.19 24.18
C PHE A 75 -24.10 16.70 25.25
N PRO A 76 -24.16 15.38 25.55
CA PRO A 76 -23.73 14.30 24.67
C PRO A 76 -24.54 14.28 23.35
N ASN A 77 -23.85 14.12 22.22
CA ASN A 77 -24.47 13.86 20.91
C ASN A 77 -24.38 12.37 20.53
N ALA A 78 -24.79 12.04 19.29
CA ALA A 78 -24.87 10.66 18.82
C ALA A 78 -23.54 9.90 18.96
N GLY A 79 -23.60 8.69 19.51
CA GLY A 79 -22.44 7.81 19.71
C GLY A 79 -21.78 7.94 21.09
N TRP A 80 -22.08 9.00 21.85
CA TRP A 80 -21.62 9.14 23.24
C TRP A 80 -22.53 8.40 24.22
N ILE A 81 -21.90 7.77 25.21
CA ILE A 81 -22.54 7.06 26.32
C ILE A 81 -21.93 7.58 27.61
N LEU A 82 -22.77 8.15 28.47
CA LEU A 82 -22.39 8.63 29.80
C LEU A 82 -22.87 7.66 30.87
N ILE A 83 -21.99 7.28 31.79
CA ILE A 83 -22.29 6.32 32.86
C ILE A 83 -21.71 6.83 34.16
N ASP A 84 -22.55 6.93 35.19
CA ASP A 84 -22.09 6.93 36.56
C ASP A 84 -21.79 5.48 37.00
N ALA A 85 -20.52 5.22 37.26
CA ALA A 85 -19.99 3.94 37.67
C ALA A 85 -19.94 3.75 39.20
N ASN A 86 -20.46 4.70 39.99
CA ASN A 86 -20.69 4.52 41.42
C ASN A 86 -22.18 4.63 41.82
N PRO A 87 -23.07 3.74 41.32
CA PRO A 87 -24.51 3.86 41.54
C PRO A 87 -24.96 3.62 43.00
N ASN A 88 -24.06 3.26 43.91
CA ASN A 88 -24.38 2.87 45.28
C ASN A 88 -24.37 4.02 46.28
N ASP A 89 -23.90 5.20 45.89
CA ASP A 89 -23.83 6.38 46.77
C ASP A 89 -25.11 7.25 46.74
N GLY A 90 -26.05 6.91 45.87
CA GLY A 90 -27.32 7.61 45.69
C GLY A 90 -27.18 8.96 44.97
N LYS A 91 -26.06 9.17 44.28
CA LYS A 91 -25.81 10.34 43.45
C LYS A 91 -25.65 9.92 41.99
N GLU A 92 -25.59 10.91 41.12
CA GLU A 92 -25.23 10.73 39.72
C GLU A 92 -24.41 11.94 39.25
N TYR A 93 -23.14 11.70 38.94
CA TYR A 93 -22.24 12.67 38.33
C TYR A 93 -21.81 12.15 36.97
N LEU A 94 -22.00 12.96 35.92
CA LEU A 94 -21.67 12.61 34.54
C LEU A 94 -20.72 13.65 33.96
N TRP A 95 -19.90 13.21 33.01
CA TRP A 95 -19.21 14.12 32.12
C TRP A 95 -20.22 14.98 31.37
N ASP A 96 -19.98 16.28 31.30
CA ASP A 96 -20.67 17.22 30.42
C ASP A 96 -19.72 18.31 29.96
N ASP A 97 -20.12 19.08 28.95
CA ASP A 97 -19.38 20.24 28.50
C ASP A 97 -19.56 21.43 29.46
N ASP A 98 -18.47 22.13 29.79
CA ASP A 98 -18.51 23.35 30.59
C ASP A 98 -17.48 24.38 30.09
N ASN A 99 -17.70 25.68 30.36
CA ASN A 99 -16.87 26.79 29.86
C ASN A 99 -15.80 27.29 30.83
N TYR A 100 -15.76 26.76 32.06
CA TYR A 100 -14.86 27.20 33.13
C TYR A 100 -13.39 27.01 32.76
N ARG A 101 -13.06 25.87 32.14
CA ARG A 101 -11.72 25.59 31.63
C ARG A 101 -11.82 24.92 30.28
N ARG A 102 -11.11 25.46 29.30
CA ARG A 102 -11.11 25.00 27.91
C ARG A 102 -9.71 25.07 27.32
N HIS A 103 -9.44 24.24 26.33
CA HIS A 103 -8.24 24.31 25.53
C HIS A 103 -8.51 25.13 24.26
N GLY A 104 -9.40 24.59 23.42
CA GLY A 104 -9.93 25.23 22.22
C GLY A 104 -11.28 25.90 22.49
N GLY A 105 -11.82 26.58 21.47
CA GLY A 105 -13.22 27.02 21.47
C GLY A 105 -13.71 27.75 22.74
N TYR A 106 -14.86 27.32 23.23
CA TYR A 106 -15.59 27.88 24.37
C TYR A 106 -15.89 26.88 25.49
N TRP A 107 -15.80 25.57 25.24
CA TRP A 107 -16.23 24.52 26.17
C TRP A 107 -15.23 23.35 26.16
N ALA A 108 -15.18 22.59 27.26
CA ALA A 108 -14.48 21.32 27.35
C ALA A 108 -15.21 20.39 28.32
N ALA A 109 -14.90 19.08 28.28
CA ALA A 109 -15.57 18.11 29.12
C ALA A 109 -15.03 18.10 30.55
N TRP A 110 -15.94 18.10 31.53
CA TRP A 110 -15.64 17.95 32.96
C TRP A 110 -16.51 16.86 33.59
N PRO A 111 -15.97 15.95 34.42
CA PRO A 111 -16.63 14.69 34.80
C PRO A 111 -17.84 14.83 35.74
N ALA A 112 -18.11 16.03 36.26
CA ALA A 112 -19.14 16.30 37.24
C ALA A 112 -20.08 17.46 36.87
N ASN A 113 -20.05 17.94 35.63
CA ASN A 113 -20.98 18.99 35.20
C ASN A 113 -22.40 18.42 35.01
N GLY A 114 -22.50 17.18 34.53
CA GLY A 114 -23.75 16.53 34.15
C GLY A 114 -24.33 15.58 35.21
N GLY A 115 -25.53 15.07 34.92
CA GLY A 115 -26.23 14.12 35.78
C GLY A 115 -27.11 14.76 36.86
N ALA A 116 -27.81 13.93 37.62
CA ALA A 116 -28.80 14.41 38.59
C ALA A 116 -28.18 15.30 39.70
N ASN A 117 -26.90 15.08 40.01
CA ASN A 117 -26.13 15.79 41.01
C ASN A 117 -25.00 16.65 40.44
N GLY A 118 -24.89 16.76 39.11
CA GLY A 118 -23.93 17.63 38.46
C GLY A 118 -24.07 19.10 38.86
N TYR A 119 -22.97 19.83 38.76
CA TYR A 119 -22.91 21.25 39.11
C TYR A 119 -21.88 22.01 38.29
N ASP A 120 -22.16 23.31 38.11
CA ASP A 120 -21.29 24.24 37.41
C ASP A 120 -20.01 24.53 38.23
N PRO A 121 -18.81 24.25 37.67
CA PRO A 121 -17.54 24.46 38.34
C PRO A 121 -17.21 25.94 38.62
N ALA A 122 -17.87 26.91 37.98
CA ALA A 122 -17.76 28.32 38.34
C ALA A 122 -18.29 28.60 39.77
N ASN A 123 -19.23 27.78 40.26
CA ASN A 123 -19.76 27.89 41.63
C ASN A 123 -18.96 27.04 42.63
N ASN A 124 -18.43 25.90 42.19
CA ASN A 124 -17.54 25.07 42.97
C ASN A 124 -16.51 24.42 42.03
N PRO A 125 -15.25 24.91 42.00
CA PRO A 125 -14.31 24.48 40.98
C PRO A 125 -13.76 23.08 41.22
N HIS A 126 -14.12 22.40 42.32
CA HIS A 126 -13.57 21.11 42.68
C HIS A 126 -14.50 19.96 42.26
N TYR A 127 -13.97 18.85 41.76
CA TYR A 127 -14.77 17.63 41.53
C TYR A 127 -15.35 17.07 42.84
N PRO A 128 -16.42 16.27 42.81
CA PRO A 128 -16.99 15.68 44.02
C PRO A 128 -16.17 14.46 44.51
N PRO A 129 -16.17 14.17 45.83
CA PRO A 129 -15.58 12.95 46.35
C PRO A 129 -16.41 11.70 46.01
N ASN A 130 -15.76 10.54 45.94
CA ASN A 130 -16.33 9.21 45.68
C ASN A 130 -17.06 9.10 44.33
N MET A 131 -16.63 9.83 43.31
CA MET A 131 -17.24 9.70 41.98
C MET A 131 -16.51 8.65 41.14
N ALA A 132 -17.23 8.04 40.20
CA ALA A 132 -16.65 7.28 39.12
C ALA A 132 -17.49 7.55 37.87
N SER A 133 -16.99 8.34 36.93
CA SER A 133 -17.79 8.82 35.79
C SER A 133 -17.12 8.46 34.47
N TRP A 134 -17.86 7.80 33.58
CA TRP A 134 -17.43 7.44 32.24
C TRP A 134 -18.06 8.33 31.18
N MET A 135 -17.26 8.73 30.20
CA MET A 135 -17.74 9.07 28.85
C MET A 135 -17.13 8.10 27.84
N ILE A 136 -17.96 7.47 27.03
CA ILE A 136 -17.57 6.42 26.08
C ILE A 136 -18.11 6.78 24.71
N TYR A 137 -17.26 6.68 23.69
CA TYR A 137 -17.65 6.84 22.29
C TYR A 137 -17.53 5.51 21.54
N GLY A 138 -18.57 5.17 20.78
CA GLY A 138 -18.57 4.04 19.84
C GLY A 138 -19.92 3.31 19.76
N PRO A 139 -19.99 2.17 19.04
CA PRO A 139 -18.87 1.59 18.30
C PRO A 139 -18.51 2.41 17.06
N PHE A 140 -17.25 2.32 16.64
CA PHE A 140 -16.79 2.77 15.32
C PHE A 140 -16.02 1.65 14.60
N ASP A 141 -15.95 1.76 13.27
CA ASP A 141 -15.48 0.69 12.38
C ASP A 141 -14.05 0.95 11.88
N LEU A 142 -13.12 0.06 12.23
CA LEU A 142 -11.73 0.02 11.75
C LEU A 142 -11.45 -1.17 10.82
N SER A 143 -12.47 -1.85 10.29
CA SER A 143 -12.33 -3.07 9.47
C SER A 143 -11.53 -2.89 8.18
N ASP A 144 -11.55 -1.70 7.60
CA ASP A 144 -10.82 -1.31 6.39
C ASP A 144 -9.60 -0.40 6.66
N ALA A 145 -9.30 -0.13 7.93
CA ALA A 145 -8.24 0.78 8.33
C ALA A 145 -6.86 0.15 8.16
N ARG A 146 -5.90 0.95 7.67
CA ARG A 146 -4.46 0.64 7.62
C ARG A 146 -3.65 1.34 8.70
N ALA A 147 -4.17 2.46 9.19
CA ALA A 147 -3.74 3.10 10.41
C ALA A 147 -4.97 3.72 11.07
N ALA A 148 -4.92 3.95 12.38
CA ALA A 148 -5.96 4.71 13.05
C ALA A 148 -5.35 5.36 14.29
N GLU A 149 -5.83 6.55 14.60
CA GLU A 149 -5.37 7.29 15.76
C GLU A 149 -6.49 8.05 16.44
N ILE A 150 -6.23 8.36 17.71
CA ILE A 150 -7.01 9.30 18.49
C ILE A 150 -6.10 10.38 19.06
N VAL A 151 -6.58 11.61 18.97
CA VAL A 151 -5.96 12.80 19.53
C VAL A 151 -6.96 13.43 20.50
N PHE A 152 -6.51 13.90 21.64
CA PHE A 152 -7.29 14.74 22.54
C PHE A 152 -6.37 15.60 23.39
N TRP A 153 -6.89 16.69 23.94
CA TRP A 153 -6.17 17.51 24.91
C TRP A 153 -6.61 17.14 26.32
N LEU A 154 -5.65 17.02 27.23
CA LEU A 154 -5.88 16.68 28.63
C LEU A 154 -5.21 17.72 29.54
N TRP A 155 -6.01 18.31 30.43
CA TRP A 155 -5.54 19.09 31.56
C TRP A 155 -5.91 18.35 32.85
N ARG A 156 -5.02 18.36 33.83
CA ARG A 156 -5.31 17.73 35.12
C ARG A 156 -4.72 18.50 36.29
N GLN A 157 -5.52 18.58 37.34
CA GLN A 157 -5.09 18.83 38.70
C GLN A 157 -5.96 17.90 39.54
N ILE A 158 -5.41 16.74 39.89
CA ILE A 158 -6.12 15.66 40.60
C ILE A 158 -5.20 15.10 41.68
N GLU A 159 -5.77 14.53 42.75
CA GLU A 159 -4.99 14.05 43.88
C GLU A 159 -4.04 12.92 43.47
N ALA A 160 -2.74 13.13 43.61
CA ALA A 160 -1.74 12.13 43.26
C ALA A 160 -1.91 10.84 44.07
N ARG A 161 -1.87 9.69 43.40
CA ARG A 161 -2.01 8.31 43.93
C ARG A 161 -3.43 7.87 44.32
N TYR A 162 -4.37 8.79 44.47
CA TYR A 162 -5.73 8.49 44.93
C TYR A 162 -6.73 8.66 43.79
N ASP A 163 -6.73 9.83 43.17
CA ASP A 163 -7.67 10.21 42.12
C ASP A 163 -7.04 10.09 40.75
N ARG A 164 -7.85 9.66 39.77
CA ARG A 164 -7.28 9.16 38.52
C ARG A 164 -8.18 9.41 37.33
N ILE A 165 -7.57 9.89 36.25
CA ILE A 165 -8.18 9.88 34.91
C ILE A 165 -7.60 8.71 34.12
N PHE A 166 -8.46 7.93 33.48
CA PHE A 166 -8.11 6.83 32.61
C PHE A 166 -8.65 7.10 31.20
N PHE A 167 -7.84 6.80 30.19
CA PHE A 167 -8.25 6.68 28.79
C PHE A 167 -7.98 5.26 28.33
N GLY A 168 -8.93 4.63 27.62
CA GLY A 168 -8.70 3.31 27.05
C GLY A 168 -9.59 2.98 25.87
N ILE A 169 -9.29 1.84 25.24
CA ILE A 169 -9.98 1.31 24.07
C ILE A 169 -10.52 -0.07 24.41
N SER A 170 -11.66 -0.42 23.83
CA SER A 170 -12.32 -1.70 24.03
C SER A 170 -12.83 -2.25 22.69
N PRO A 171 -12.72 -3.57 22.44
CA PRO A 171 -13.32 -4.24 21.29
C PRO A 171 -14.74 -4.77 21.60
N ASP A 172 -15.28 -4.54 22.80
CA ASP A 172 -16.58 -5.08 23.22
C ASP A 172 -17.40 -4.16 24.16
N ARG A 173 -16.88 -2.96 24.47
CA ARG A 173 -17.40 -2.02 25.49
C ARG A 173 -17.36 -2.56 26.92
N GLY A 174 -16.85 -3.75 27.16
CA GLY A 174 -16.80 -4.39 28.47
C GLY A 174 -15.56 -3.99 29.25
N THR A 175 -14.40 -4.27 28.66
CA THR A 175 -13.09 -3.97 29.24
C THR A 175 -12.31 -3.02 28.34
N PHE A 176 -11.84 -1.93 28.91
CA PHE A 176 -11.01 -0.93 28.26
C PHE A 176 -9.56 -1.11 28.67
N TYR A 177 -8.65 -1.11 27.70
CA TYR A 177 -7.20 -1.20 27.89
C TYR A 177 -6.56 0.14 27.52
N GLY A 178 -5.70 0.66 28.39
CA GLY A 178 -5.12 1.97 28.14
C GLY A 178 -4.27 2.50 29.27
N TRP A 179 -4.37 3.81 29.49
CA TRP A 179 -3.42 4.59 30.24
C TRP A 179 -4.14 5.40 31.32
N GLN A 180 -3.48 5.51 32.46
CA GLN A 180 -4.01 6.21 33.62
C GLN A 180 -3.03 7.25 34.13
N TRP A 181 -3.56 8.38 34.56
CA TRP A 181 -2.79 9.48 35.13
C TRP A 181 -3.39 9.98 36.44
N ASP A 182 -2.52 10.56 37.25
CA ASP A 182 -2.82 11.30 38.46
C ASP A 182 -2.02 12.62 38.47
N GLY A 183 -2.15 13.40 39.55
CA GLY A 183 -1.37 14.61 39.76
C GLY A 183 -1.74 15.79 38.84
N THR A 184 -0.74 16.65 38.58
CA THR A 184 -0.96 17.92 37.89
C THR A 184 -0.21 17.99 36.56
N ALA A 185 -0.89 18.46 35.52
CA ALA A 185 -0.32 18.85 34.24
C ALA A 185 -1.20 19.94 33.61
N ASP A 186 -0.56 20.90 32.93
CA ASP A 186 -1.29 21.84 32.07
C ASP A 186 -1.87 21.11 30.84
N TRP A 187 -2.50 21.82 29.92
CA TRP A 187 -3.03 21.22 28.68
C TRP A 187 -1.92 20.52 27.89
N GLN A 188 -2.11 19.22 27.62
CA GLN A 188 -1.21 18.42 26.80
C GLN A 188 -1.99 17.71 25.69
N GLU A 189 -1.49 17.77 24.46
CA GLU A 189 -1.95 16.89 23.40
C GLU A 189 -1.54 15.45 23.74
N MET A 190 -2.53 14.58 23.75
CA MET A 190 -2.39 13.14 23.91
C MET A 190 -2.75 12.49 22.59
N ARG A 191 -1.79 11.79 21.98
CA ARG A 191 -1.96 11.12 20.70
C ARG A 191 -1.65 9.64 20.82
N PHE A 192 -2.58 8.81 20.38
CA PHE A 192 -2.45 7.36 20.45
C PHE A 192 -2.76 6.68 19.12
N GLY A 193 -1.90 5.76 18.72
CA GLY A 193 -2.12 4.81 17.64
C GLY A 193 -2.99 3.65 18.10
N LEU A 194 -3.85 3.17 17.20
CA LEU A 194 -4.86 2.13 17.45
C LEU A 194 -4.50 0.79 16.76
N ASP A 195 -3.22 0.55 16.50
CA ASP A 195 -2.73 -0.56 15.65
C ASP A 195 -3.27 -1.94 16.07
N GLY A 196 -3.38 -2.18 17.39
CA GLY A 196 -3.92 -3.42 17.94
C GLY A 196 -5.43 -3.64 17.73
N TYR A 197 -6.13 -2.68 17.14
CA TYR A 197 -7.57 -2.69 16.87
C TYR A 197 -7.90 -2.53 15.38
N LEU A 198 -6.89 -2.46 14.50
CA LEU A 198 -7.12 -2.44 13.04
C LEU A 198 -7.79 -3.74 12.60
N GLY A 199 -8.75 -3.64 11.68
CA GLY A 199 -9.55 -4.78 11.23
C GLY A 199 -10.78 -5.08 12.09
N ASP A 200 -10.96 -4.43 13.25
CA ASP A 200 -12.13 -4.61 14.11
C ASP A 200 -13.30 -3.70 13.66
N PRO A 201 -14.48 -4.25 13.33
CA PRO A 201 -15.64 -3.45 12.92
C PRO A 201 -16.36 -2.76 14.09
N SER A 202 -15.95 -2.98 15.33
CA SER A 202 -16.66 -2.52 16.51
C SER A 202 -15.69 -2.14 17.63
N VAL A 203 -15.16 -0.92 17.55
CA VAL A 203 -14.21 -0.38 18.52
C VAL A 203 -14.88 0.72 19.36
N TRP A 204 -14.56 0.76 20.65
CA TRP A 204 -14.99 1.80 21.58
C TRP A 204 -13.79 2.47 22.22
N VAL A 205 -13.90 3.76 22.51
CA VAL A 205 -12.96 4.51 23.34
C VAL A 205 -13.68 5.07 24.56
N GLY A 206 -12.99 5.24 25.68
CA GLY A 206 -13.60 5.76 26.89
C GLY A 206 -12.63 6.49 27.79
N TRP A 207 -13.18 7.48 28.48
CA TRP A 207 -12.53 8.22 29.56
C TRP A 207 -13.27 7.95 30.86
N LEU A 208 -12.53 7.62 31.91
CA LEU A 208 -13.04 7.38 33.25
C LEU A 208 -12.32 8.30 34.23
N PHE A 209 -13.07 9.10 34.98
CA PHE A 209 -12.53 9.79 36.15
C PHE A 209 -13.05 9.15 37.44
N GLU A 210 -12.14 8.84 38.36
CA GLU A 210 -12.43 8.30 39.69
C GLU A 210 -11.83 9.20 40.77
N SER A 211 -12.62 9.47 41.82
CA SER A 211 -12.15 10.17 43.02
C SER A 211 -12.39 9.37 44.30
N ASP A 212 -11.53 9.57 45.28
CA ASP A 212 -11.64 9.01 46.61
C ASP A 212 -12.52 9.88 47.54
N SER A 213 -12.53 9.58 48.85
CA SER A 213 -13.39 10.26 49.81
C SER A 213 -12.96 11.67 50.25
N THR A 214 -11.73 12.12 49.97
CA THR A 214 -11.15 13.34 50.57
C THR A 214 -10.15 14.01 49.64
N ILE A 215 -10.00 15.34 49.71
CA ILE A 215 -9.09 16.13 48.85
C ILE A 215 -9.58 16.14 47.39
N GLN A 216 -10.08 17.29 46.96
CA GLN A 216 -10.60 17.48 45.62
C GLN A 216 -9.91 18.69 44.98
N TYR A 217 -9.78 18.66 43.67
CA TYR A 217 -9.11 19.66 42.84
C TYR A 217 -9.95 19.98 41.61
N GLU A 218 -9.43 20.76 40.66
CA GLU A 218 -10.25 21.26 39.55
C GLU A 218 -10.38 20.31 38.36
N GLY A 219 -9.50 19.32 38.23
CA GLY A 219 -9.43 18.46 37.05
C GLY A 219 -10.10 17.10 37.25
N PRO A 220 -10.13 16.26 36.22
CA PRO A 220 -9.56 16.43 34.89
C PRO A 220 -10.48 17.22 33.94
N TRP A 221 -9.89 17.78 32.88
CA TRP A 221 -10.60 18.35 31.74
C TRP A 221 -10.09 17.72 30.44
N VAL A 222 -11.01 17.38 29.54
CA VAL A 222 -10.69 16.78 28.23
C VAL A 222 -11.31 17.65 27.13
N ASP A 223 -10.55 17.90 26.08
CA ASP A 223 -10.98 18.77 24.98
C ASP A 223 -10.45 18.29 23.63
N ASP A 224 -10.99 18.84 22.53
CA ASP A 224 -10.48 18.71 21.16
C ASP A 224 -10.20 17.25 20.74
N ILE A 225 -11.20 16.37 20.92
CA ILE A 225 -11.09 14.96 20.56
C ILE A 225 -11.20 14.81 19.04
N LEU A 226 -10.23 14.10 18.44
CA LEU A 226 -10.25 13.66 17.05
C LEU A 226 -9.97 12.16 16.98
N ILE A 227 -10.90 11.39 16.44
CA ILE A 227 -10.74 9.99 16.06
C ILE A 227 -10.72 9.92 14.54
N ARG A 228 -9.71 9.30 13.96
CA ARG A 228 -9.61 9.13 12.51
C ARG A 228 -8.93 7.81 12.14
N LYS A 229 -9.24 7.33 10.94
CA LYS A 229 -8.61 6.15 10.33
C LYS A 229 -8.02 6.50 8.97
N TYR A 230 -6.96 5.80 8.58
CA TYR A 230 -6.40 5.84 7.25
C TYR A 230 -6.92 4.66 6.45
N VAL A 231 -7.58 4.93 5.33
CA VAL A 231 -8.04 3.91 4.39
C VAL A 231 -7.21 4.03 3.13
N ALA A 232 -6.42 2.99 2.84
CA ALA A 232 -5.59 2.97 1.65
C ALA A 232 -6.47 3.00 0.39
N GLY A 233 -6.11 3.89 -0.53
CA GLY A 233 -6.79 3.98 -1.82
C GLY A 233 -6.41 2.87 -2.78
N LYS A 234 -6.65 3.12 -4.06
CA LYS A 234 -6.42 2.13 -5.13
C LYS A 234 -5.58 2.74 -6.23
N VAL A 235 -4.67 1.95 -6.78
CA VAL A 235 -3.81 2.35 -7.90
C VAL A 235 -3.89 1.34 -9.05
N THR A 236 -3.77 1.86 -10.28
CA THR A 236 -3.66 1.08 -11.52
C THR A 236 -2.47 1.58 -12.31
N ALA A 237 -1.43 0.74 -12.42
CA ALA A 237 -0.29 1.00 -13.29
C ALA A 237 -0.62 0.59 -14.73
N ARG A 238 -0.42 1.50 -15.68
CA ARG A 238 -0.58 1.24 -17.11
C ARG A 238 0.42 2.05 -17.94
N GLY A 239 0.45 1.79 -19.23
CA GLY A 239 1.17 2.65 -20.17
C GLY A 239 1.34 2.00 -21.51
N SER A 240 2.11 2.67 -22.37
CA SER A 240 2.50 2.15 -23.68
C SER A 240 4.01 2.05 -23.80
N PHE A 241 4.48 0.95 -24.36
CA PHE A 241 5.89 0.72 -24.67
C PHE A 241 6.11 0.73 -26.18
N SER A 242 7.05 1.55 -26.63
CA SER A 242 7.37 1.72 -28.04
C SER A 242 8.87 1.80 -28.27
N TYR A 243 9.29 1.58 -29.50
CA TYR A 243 10.68 1.69 -29.91
C TYR A 243 10.75 2.33 -31.30
N ALA A 244 11.90 2.89 -31.65
CA ALA A 244 12.15 3.37 -33.00
C ALA A 244 12.48 2.18 -33.90
N ASP A 245 11.76 2.01 -35.00
CA ASP A 245 12.09 1.02 -36.02
C ASP A 245 13.42 1.38 -36.74
N ARG A 246 13.82 0.54 -37.69
CA ARG A 246 15.05 0.70 -38.49
C ARG A 246 15.02 1.90 -39.45
N ASN A 247 13.86 2.53 -39.60
CA ASN A 247 13.66 3.77 -40.35
C ASN A 247 13.44 4.98 -39.42
N ASN A 248 13.62 4.81 -38.11
CA ASN A 248 13.39 5.82 -37.07
C ASN A 248 11.93 6.26 -36.91
N ASN A 249 10.98 5.42 -37.29
CA ASN A 249 9.57 5.63 -36.96
C ASN A 249 9.25 5.00 -35.59
N PRO A 250 8.45 5.67 -34.74
CA PRO A 250 7.97 5.07 -33.51
C PRO A 250 6.96 3.96 -33.81
N VAL A 251 7.24 2.76 -33.32
CA VAL A 251 6.38 1.58 -33.46
C VAL A 251 6.13 0.93 -32.09
N PRO A 252 4.98 0.27 -31.89
CA PRO A 252 4.67 -0.39 -30.63
C PRO A 252 5.61 -1.57 -30.35
N ALA A 253 6.10 -1.69 -29.11
CA ALA A 253 6.79 -2.87 -28.62
C ALA A 253 5.74 -3.93 -28.27
N ARG A 254 5.37 -4.73 -29.27
CA ARG A 254 4.27 -5.68 -29.18
C ARG A 254 4.67 -6.88 -28.35
N PHE A 255 3.78 -7.31 -27.48
CA PHE A 255 3.91 -8.55 -26.71
C PHE A 255 5.24 -8.72 -25.99
N THR A 256 5.69 -7.65 -25.35
CA THR A 256 6.88 -7.61 -24.50
C THR A 256 6.46 -7.84 -23.05
N LYS A 257 7.20 -8.64 -22.29
CA LYS A 257 6.90 -8.89 -20.88
C LYS A 257 7.11 -7.61 -20.08
N VAL A 258 6.23 -7.36 -19.12
CA VAL A 258 6.25 -6.19 -18.25
C VAL A 258 6.16 -6.65 -16.79
N TYR A 259 7.08 -6.20 -15.96
CA TYR A 259 7.09 -6.39 -14.52
C TYR A 259 6.70 -5.07 -13.85
N LEU A 260 5.86 -5.14 -12.82
CA LEU A 260 5.56 -4.03 -11.91
C LEU A 260 6.20 -4.35 -10.58
N TYR A 261 6.99 -3.41 -10.07
CA TYR A 261 7.65 -3.49 -8.79
C TYR A 261 7.19 -2.36 -7.87
N ASP A 262 7.23 -2.63 -6.58
CA ASP A 262 7.34 -1.63 -5.52
C ASP A 262 8.83 -1.44 -5.19
N GLN A 263 9.24 -0.22 -4.85
CA GLN A 263 10.62 0.05 -4.47
C GLN A 263 10.74 0.14 -2.96
N ASP A 264 11.69 -0.62 -2.39
CA ASP A 264 11.97 -0.61 -0.96
C ASP A 264 13.35 0.00 -0.68
N PRO A 265 13.44 1.27 -0.23
CA PRO A 265 14.72 1.90 0.06
C PRO A 265 15.51 1.15 1.13
N GLY A 266 16.48 0.32 0.70
CA GLY A 266 17.33 -0.48 1.59
C GLY A 266 16.88 -1.94 1.76
N GLY A 267 15.83 -2.35 1.05
CA GLY A 267 15.28 -3.71 0.99
C GLY A 267 15.46 -4.37 -0.38
N SER A 268 14.66 -5.41 -0.63
CA SER A 268 14.53 -6.05 -1.95
C SER A 268 13.17 -5.69 -2.53
N ASP A 269 13.19 -4.91 -3.61
CA ASP A 269 12.00 -4.47 -4.34
C ASP A 269 10.96 -5.58 -4.55
N ASP A 270 9.73 -5.30 -4.14
CA ASP A 270 8.62 -6.24 -4.19
C ASP A 270 8.04 -6.41 -5.60
N LEU A 271 8.06 -7.64 -6.12
CA LEU A 271 7.43 -7.95 -7.42
C LEU A 271 5.90 -8.01 -7.27
N LEU A 272 5.23 -6.92 -7.63
CA LEU A 272 3.77 -6.82 -7.54
C LEU A 272 3.07 -7.61 -8.63
N GLY A 273 3.61 -7.66 -9.86
CA GLY A 273 2.96 -8.43 -10.92
C GLY A 273 3.71 -8.50 -12.25
N ILE A 274 3.23 -9.39 -13.12
CA ILE A 274 3.75 -9.58 -14.48
C ILE A 274 2.58 -9.50 -15.47
N THR A 275 2.77 -8.77 -16.56
CA THR A 275 1.86 -8.75 -17.71
C THR A 275 2.65 -8.73 -19.02
N VAL A 276 1.97 -8.60 -20.15
CA VAL A 276 2.56 -8.51 -21.48
C VAL A 276 1.86 -7.38 -22.23
N THR A 277 2.60 -6.60 -23.03
CA THR A 277 2.00 -5.57 -23.88
C THR A 277 1.10 -6.19 -24.95
N ASP A 278 0.07 -5.46 -25.38
CA ASP A 278 -0.79 -5.88 -26.48
C ASP A 278 -0.17 -5.58 -27.87
N ALA A 279 -0.97 -5.73 -28.93
CA ALA A 279 -0.55 -5.43 -30.30
C ALA A 279 -0.29 -3.93 -30.58
N ASN A 280 -0.71 -3.05 -29.68
CA ASN A 280 -0.46 -1.61 -29.73
C ASN A 280 0.65 -1.18 -28.74
N GLY A 281 1.32 -2.14 -28.09
CA GLY A 281 2.34 -1.87 -27.09
C GLY A 281 1.77 -1.41 -25.74
N PHE A 282 0.45 -1.46 -25.56
CA PHE A 282 -0.21 -1.05 -24.33
C PHE A 282 -0.19 -2.17 -23.30
N PHE A 283 -0.02 -1.82 -22.03
CA PHE A 283 -0.15 -2.73 -20.89
C PHE A 283 -0.93 -2.08 -19.76
N GLN A 284 -1.59 -2.92 -18.96
CA GLN A 284 -2.26 -2.51 -17.74
C GLN A 284 -2.21 -3.65 -16.73
N PHE A 285 -1.89 -3.31 -15.48
CA PHE A 285 -2.00 -4.22 -14.35
C PHE A 285 -3.40 -4.15 -13.72
N PRO A 286 -3.88 -5.21 -13.06
CA PRO A 286 -5.10 -5.13 -12.26
C PRO A 286 -5.02 -4.03 -11.19
N VAL A 287 -6.16 -3.46 -10.81
CA VAL A 287 -6.29 -2.55 -9.66
C VAL A 287 -5.68 -3.18 -8.40
N ARG A 288 -4.93 -2.39 -7.63
CA ARG A 288 -4.31 -2.79 -6.36
C ARG A 288 -4.61 -1.79 -5.26
N THR A 289 -4.53 -2.26 -4.02
CA THR A 289 -4.45 -1.35 -2.86
C THR A 289 -3.15 -0.56 -2.95
N ASN A 290 -3.24 0.75 -2.79
CA ASN A 290 -2.09 1.64 -2.81
C ASN A 290 -1.52 1.76 -1.39
N TRP A 291 -0.84 0.70 -0.97
CA TRP A 291 -0.30 0.56 0.39
C TRP A 291 0.92 -0.33 0.35
N ASP A 292 2.01 0.17 0.89
CA ASP A 292 3.27 -0.52 1.09
C ASP A 292 3.25 -1.18 2.50
N GLU A 293 3.30 -2.51 2.52
CA GLU A 293 3.13 -3.30 3.73
C GLU A 293 4.40 -3.31 4.61
N ASP A 294 5.58 -3.16 4.02
CA ASP A 294 6.88 -3.21 4.69
C ASP A 294 7.63 -1.88 4.78
N ASP A 295 7.09 -0.78 4.24
CA ASP A 295 7.55 0.57 4.55
C ASP A 295 7.43 0.87 6.06
N PRO A 296 8.56 1.18 6.75
CA PRO A 296 8.57 1.47 8.18
C PRO A 296 8.16 2.92 8.52
N ASP A 297 7.83 3.79 7.56
CA ASP A 297 7.47 5.18 7.85
C ASP A 297 6.27 5.26 8.82
N PRO A 298 6.39 5.97 9.95
CA PRO A 298 5.29 6.10 10.90
C PRO A 298 4.10 6.94 10.38
N ASP A 299 4.29 7.75 9.33
CA ASP A 299 3.21 8.49 8.68
C ASP A 299 2.59 7.62 7.57
N PRO A 300 1.33 7.17 7.71
CA PRO A 300 0.67 6.35 6.69
C PRO A 300 0.49 7.08 5.35
N ASN A 301 0.63 8.40 5.30
CA ASN A 301 0.63 9.14 4.04
C ASN A 301 1.87 8.85 3.18
N ASN A 302 2.98 8.43 3.82
CA ASN A 302 4.24 8.12 3.16
C ASN A 302 4.38 6.64 2.78
N ARG A 303 3.42 5.80 3.20
CA ARG A 303 3.40 4.35 2.99
C ARG A 303 2.62 3.93 1.75
N ARG A 304 2.62 4.77 0.72
CA ARG A 304 1.98 4.45 -0.56
C ARG A 304 3.02 3.83 -1.48
N LEU A 305 2.59 2.95 -2.37
CA LEU A 305 3.49 2.20 -3.25
C LEU A 305 4.42 3.14 -4.05
N ASP A 306 5.69 2.78 -4.13
CA ASP A 306 6.78 3.40 -4.87
C ASP A 306 7.03 2.66 -6.19
N LEU A 307 6.09 2.81 -7.13
CA LEU A 307 6.01 1.91 -8.27
C LEU A 307 7.04 2.20 -9.38
N TYR A 308 7.59 1.14 -9.97
CA TYR A 308 8.36 1.19 -11.21
C TYR A 308 8.06 0.00 -12.13
N VAL A 309 8.37 0.17 -13.42
CA VAL A 309 8.07 -0.83 -14.45
C VAL A 309 9.33 -1.26 -15.19
N VAL A 310 9.47 -2.57 -15.43
CA VAL A 310 10.55 -3.17 -16.21
C VAL A 310 9.97 -3.95 -17.40
N TRP A 311 10.45 -3.68 -18.61
CA TRP A 311 10.15 -4.45 -19.81
C TRP A 311 11.29 -5.44 -20.12
N GLU A 312 10.98 -6.64 -20.61
CA GLU A 312 11.96 -7.70 -20.87
C GLU A 312 11.72 -8.44 -22.20
N THR A 313 12.80 -8.78 -22.93
CA THR A 313 12.80 -9.55 -24.19
C THR A 313 12.75 -11.07 -24.00
N ASP A 314 11.98 -11.55 -23.04
CA ASP A 314 11.84 -12.98 -22.73
C ASP A 314 10.37 -13.30 -22.48
N VAL A 315 9.69 -13.84 -23.49
CA VAL A 315 8.22 -14.02 -23.49
C VAL A 315 7.87 -15.42 -23.94
N ASN A 316 6.86 -16.02 -23.30
CA ASN A 316 6.21 -17.23 -23.77
C ASN A 316 4.95 -16.82 -24.53
N ASP A 317 4.86 -17.13 -25.81
CA ASP A 317 3.71 -16.74 -26.64
C ASP A 317 2.82 -17.97 -26.94
N SER A 318 3.24 -19.15 -26.51
CA SER A 318 2.44 -20.36 -26.33
C SER A 318 3.04 -21.24 -25.22
N ALA A 319 2.43 -22.40 -24.95
CA ALA A 319 2.99 -23.41 -24.04
C ALA A 319 4.31 -24.03 -24.55
N SER A 320 4.57 -23.96 -25.86
CA SER A 320 5.72 -24.57 -26.54
C SER A 320 6.73 -23.56 -27.10
N ALA A 321 6.34 -22.28 -27.22
CA ALA A 321 7.14 -21.27 -27.90
C ALA A 321 7.47 -20.09 -27.00
N ARG A 322 8.74 -20.00 -26.65
CA ARG A 322 9.38 -18.90 -25.94
C ARG A 322 10.31 -18.13 -26.87
N ARG A 323 10.21 -16.80 -26.89
CA ARG A 323 11.15 -15.92 -27.61
C ARG A 323 12.02 -15.20 -26.61
N ARG A 324 13.32 -15.27 -26.84
CA ARG A 324 14.30 -14.66 -25.95
C ARG A 324 15.39 -13.97 -26.76
N VAL A 325 15.72 -12.74 -26.40
CA VAL A 325 16.99 -12.10 -26.81
C VAL A 325 17.84 -11.90 -25.57
N THR A 326 19.06 -12.44 -25.58
CA THR A 326 19.98 -12.37 -24.45
C THR A 326 21.34 -11.83 -24.82
N ASN A 327 22.02 -11.27 -23.83
CA ASN A 327 23.47 -11.08 -23.89
C ASN A 327 24.22 -12.43 -23.87
N PHE A 328 25.55 -12.40 -23.92
CA PHE A 328 26.38 -13.61 -23.92
C PHE A 328 26.40 -14.33 -22.58
N GLY A 329 26.10 -13.61 -21.49
CA GLY A 329 25.86 -14.18 -20.16
C GLY A 329 24.49 -14.86 -20.00
N GLY A 330 23.65 -14.86 -21.04
CA GLY A 330 22.33 -15.49 -21.00
C GLY A 330 21.27 -14.67 -20.24
N GLN A 331 21.50 -13.38 -20.00
CA GLN A 331 20.53 -12.46 -19.40
C GLN A 331 19.70 -11.80 -20.50
N ALA A 332 18.38 -11.72 -20.31
CA ALA A 332 17.49 -11.04 -21.25
C ALA A 332 17.68 -9.52 -21.18
N TYR A 333 17.47 -8.84 -22.31
CA TYR A 333 17.52 -7.39 -22.36
C TYR A 333 16.33 -6.78 -21.65
N ARG A 334 16.58 -5.70 -20.91
CA ARG A 334 15.59 -5.03 -20.06
C ARG A 334 15.65 -3.52 -20.19
N TRP A 335 14.49 -2.89 -20.12
CA TRP A 335 14.33 -1.44 -20.01
C TRP A 335 13.48 -1.14 -18.79
N GLN A 336 13.75 -0.04 -18.09
CA GLN A 336 12.99 0.35 -16.90
C GLN A 336 12.49 1.79 -16.96
N ARG A 337 11.31 2.06 -16.43
CA ARG A 337 10.89 3.41 -16.08
C ARG A 337 11.08 3.53 -14.58
N GLY A 338 11.96 4.45 -14.15
CA GLY A 338 12.34 4.58 -12.75
C GLY A 338 11.15 4.84 -11.81
N PRO A 339 11.36 4.65 -10.50
CA PRO A 339 10.32 4.74 -9.49
C PRO A 339 9.66 6.11 -9.46
N GLN A 340 8.36 6.14 -9.25
CA GLN A 340 7.66 7.34 -8.79
C GLN A 340 7.17 7.06 -7.39
N THR A 341 7.58 7.91 -6.46
CA THR A 341 7.38 7.66 -5.04
C THR A 341 6.02 8.15 -4.58
N ASN A 342 5.48 7.50 -3.55
CA ASN A 342 4.26 7.87 -2.86
C ASN A 342 3.08 8.11 -3.81
N MET A 343 2.76 7.08 -4.57
CA MET A 343 1.80 7.19 -5.67
C MET A 343 0.47 7.77 -5.23
N GLN A 344 -0.09 8.67 -6.04
CA GLN A 344 -1.47 9.08 -5.87
C GLN A 344 -2.42 7.95 -6.28
N ASP A 345 -3.58 7.91 -5.63
CA ASP A 345 -4.64 6.99 -6.02
C ASP A 345 -5.11 7.26 -7.46
N GLY A 346 -5.58 6.20 -8.12
CA GLY A 346 -6.08 6.25 -9.48
C GLY A 346 -5.12 5.62 -10.48
N ILE A 347 -4.90 6.30 -11.60
CA ILE A 347 -4.17 5.75 -12.74
C ILE A 347 -2.79 6.39 -12.79
N VAL A 348 -1.76 5.54 -12.88
CA VAL A 348 -0.38 5.95 -13.09
C VAL A 348 0.08 5.50 -14.46
N ASP A 349 0.68 6.43 -15.23
CA ASP A 349 1.22 6.16 -16.56
C ASP A 349 2.73 5.92 -16.52
N PHE A 350 3.14 4.78 -17.08
CA PHE A 350 4.53 4.34 -17.22
C PHE A 350 4.95 4.27 -18.70
N SER A 351 4.38 5.11 -19.57
CA SER A 351 4.73 5.06 -20.99
C SER A 351 6.20 5.34 -21.22
N ARG A 352 6.83 4.57 -22.12
CA ARG A 352 8.24 4.72 -22.49
C ARG A 352 8.46 4.47 -23.99
N HIS A 353 9.33 5.27 -24.59
CA HIS A 353 9.82 5.11 -25.95
C HIS A 353 11.34 4.86 -25.94
N ILE A 354 11.80 3.84 -26.68
CA ILE A 354 13.22 3.58 -26.93
C ILE A 354 13.62 4.25 -28.26
N GLY A 355 14.44 5.30 -28.18
CA GLY A 355 14.97 5.99 -29.37
C GLY A 355 16.31 5.41 -29.85
N TRP A 356 16.79 5.92 -30.99
CA TRP A 356 18.06 5.48 -31.63
C TRP A 356 19.33 5.68 -30.80
N GLY A 357 19.29 6.52 -29.76
CA GLY A 357 20.42 6.71 -28.84
C GLY A 357 20.59 5.58 -27.82
N ASP A 358 19.65 4.63 -27.74
CA ASP A 358 19.73 3.50 -26.81
C ASP A 358 20.56 2.36 -27.42
N ASN A 359 21.70 2.05 -26.79
CA ASN A 359 22.62 1.00 -27.23
C ASN A 359 22.01 -0.42 -27.20
N GLN A 360 20.84 -0.61 -26.58
CA GLN A 360 20.12 -1.88 -26.54
C GLN A 360 18.98 -1.95 -27.57
N LEU A 361 18.69 -0.87 -28.30
CA LEU A 361 17.61 -0.83 -29.29
C LEU A 361 17.64 -2.03 -30.28
N PRO A 362 18.81 -2.47 -30.80
CA PRO A 362 18.83 -3.61 -31.73
C PRO A 362 18.35 -4.92 -31.10
N ALA A 363 18.47 -5.10 -29.78
CA ALA A 363 17.89 -6.25 -29.10
C ALA A 363 16.36 -6.26 -29.21
N MET A 364 15.71 -5.08 -29.19
CA MET A 364 14.27 -4.96 -29.43
C MET A 364 13.92 -5.28 -30.89
N TRP A 365 14.72 -4.83 -31.85
CA TRP A 365 14.52 -5.18 -33.27
C TRP A 365 14.54 -6.69 -33.48
N ILE A 366 15.60 -7.35 -32.99
CA ILE A 366 15.74 -8.81 -33.05
C ILE A 366 14.53 -9.48 -32.40
N PHE A 367 14.15 -9.07 -31.19
CA PHE A 367 13.03 -9.65 -30.45
C PHE A 367 11.71 -9.56 -31.24
N GLN A 368 11.43 -8.41 -31.85
CA GLN A 368 10.20 -8.20 -32.62
C GLN A 368 10.21 -8.96 -33.97
N ASP A 369 11.38 -9.16 -34.57
CA ASP A 369 11.52 -10.00 -35.78
C ASP A 369 11.33 -11.49 -35.47
N LEU A 370 11.89 -12.00 -34.36
CA LEU A 370 11.63 -13.37 -33.88
C LEU A 370 10.13 -13.63 -33.75
N ARG A 371 9.42 -12.67 -33.15
CA ARG A 371 7.98 -12.76 -32.99
C ARG A 371 7.25 -12.71 -34.34
N ARG A 372 7.63 -11.81 -35.26
CA ARG A 372 7.03 -11.73 -36.59
C ARG A 372 7.18 -13.04 -37.37
N ALA A 373 8.36 -13.66 -37.30
CA ALA A 373 8.62 -14.96 -37.93
C ALA A 373 7.70 -16.06 -37.36
N TRP A 374 7.54 -16.11 -36.04
CA TRP A 374 6.61 -17.04 -35.41
C TRP A 374 5.15 -16.80 -35.81
N GLU A 375 4.71 -15.54 -35.78
CA GLU A 375 3.33 -15.16 -36.18
C GLU A 375 3.07 -15.57 -37.63
N TYR A 376 4.03 -15.36 -38.53
CA TYR A 376 3.91 -15.75 -39.93
C TYR A 376 3.68 -17.25 -40.10
N ILE A 377 4.54 -18.09 -39.49
CA ILE A 377 4.39 -19.56 -39.59
C ILE A 377 3.07 -20.01 -38.97
N ARG A 378 2.76 -19.53 -37.75
CA ARG A 378 1.54 -19.92 -37.04
C ARG A 378 0.28 -19.55 -37.82
N ASN A 379 0.22 -18.34 -38.39
CA ASN A 379 -0.94 -17.86 -39.12
C ASN A 379 -1.08 -18.53 -40.50
N THR A 380 0.04 -18.86 -41.16
CA THR A 380 0.03 -19.45 -42.50
C THR A 380 -0.21 -20.96 -42.48
N THR A 381 0.33 -21.65 -41.47
CA THR A 381 0.33 -23.13 -41.43
C THR A 381 -0.52 -23.73 -40.30
N GLY A 382 -0.87 -22.94 -39.28
CA GLY A 382 -1.49 -23.44 -38.06
C GLY A 382 -0.53 -24.19 -37.12
N VAL A 383 0.75 -24.33 -37.49
CA VAL A 383 1.77 -25.05 -36.70
C VAL A 383 2.52 -24.07 -35.80
N ASP A 384 2.85 -24.52 -34.59
CA ASP A 384 3.75 -23.79 -33.69
C ASP A 384 5.21 -24.28 -33.91
N PRO A 385 6.11 -23.45 -34.45
CA PRO A 385 7.48 -23.86 -34.77
C PRO A 385 8.41 -23.90 -33.54
N GLY A 386 7.88 -23.63 -32.34
CA GLY A 386 8.61 -23.77 -31.08
C GLY A 386 9.40 -22.54 -30.66
N SER A 387 10.34 -22.75 -29.73
CA SER A 387 11.06 -21.67 -29.04
C SER A 387 12.28 -21.18 -29.83
N VAL A 388 12.63 -19.91 -29.68
CA VAL A 388 13.85 -19.30 -30.25
C VAL A 388 14.56 -18.42 -29.25
N THR A 389 15.87 -18.65 -29.09
CA THR A 389 16.77 -17.76 -28.34
C THR A 389 17.76 -17.14 -29.31
N ALA A 390 17.78 -15.80 -29.38
CA ALA A 390 18.83 -15.04 -30.03
C ALA A 390 19.86 -14.54 -28.99
N ARG A 391 21.14 -14.67 -29.33
CA ARG A 391 22.26 -14.06 -28.60
C ARG A 391 22.78 -12.89 -29.40
N TRP A 392 22.89 -11.74 -28.75
CA TRP A 392 23.38 -10.50 -29.35
C TRP A 392 24.03 -9.65 -28.26
N GLU A 393 25.08 -8.91 -28.60
CA GLU A 393 25.66 -7.86 -27.75
C GLU A 393 26.08 -6.64 -28.58
N ASN A 394 25.97 -5.46 -27.99
CA ASN A 394 26.28 -4.21 -28.67
C ASN A 394 27.75 -4.16 -29.13
N GLY A 395 27.98 -3.89 -30.42
CA GLY A 395 29.31 -3.86 -31.03
C GLY A 395 29.97 -5.21 -31.28
N GLN A 396 29.33 -6.35 -30.94
CA GLN A 396 29.91 -7.68 -31.09
C GLN A 396 29.51 -8.34 -32.41
N ASN A 397 30.49 -8.74 -33.22
CA ASN A 397 30.27 -9.38 -34.52
C ASN A 397 30.75 -10.84 -34.61
N CYS A 398 31.32 -11.38 -33.51
CA CYS A 398 31.79 -12.76 -33.43
C CYS A 398 31.53 -13.31 -32.02
N TYR A 399 31.04 -14.54 -31.91
CA TYR A 399 30.79 -15.23 -30.64
C TYR A 399 30.77 -16.75 -30.89
N PRO A 400 31.33 -17.64 -30.02
CA PRO A 400 32.06 -17.37 -28.77
C PRO A 400 33.52 -16.92 -28.95
N LEU A 401 34.12 -17.15 -30.12
CA LEU A 401 35.36 -16.58 -30.67
C LEU A 401 35.68 -17.34 -31.97
N TRP A 402 36.50 -16.74 -32.84
CA TRP A 402 37.06 -17.21 -34.12
C TRP A 402 37.02 -18.74 -34.38
N PRO A 403 36.64 -19.22 -35.59
CA PRO A 403 36.73 -18.53 -36.89
C PRO A 403 35.41 -17.97 -37.47
N PHE A 404 34.27 -18.14 -36.82
CA PHE A 404 32.98 -17.71 -37.37
C PHE A 404 32.62 -16.30 -36.88
N CYS A 405 32.78 -15.32 -37.77
CA CYS A 405 32.31 -13.95 -37.60
C CYS A 405 31.17 -13.71 -38.59
N GLY A 406 30.05 -13.17 -38.10
CA GLY A 406 28.78 -13.12 -38.82
C GLY A 406 27.66 -13.83 -38.06
N SER A 407 26.41 -13.55 -38.43
CA SER A 407 25.23 -14.22 -37.90
C SER A 407 25.23 -15.70 -38.27
N TYR A 408 24.74 -16.55 -37.37
CA TYR A 408 24.65 -18.01 -37.60
C TYR A 408 23.72 -18.71 -36.60
N PHE A 409 23.27 -19.91 -36.95
CA PHE A 409 22.58 -20.84 -36.06
C PHE A 409 23.54 -21.86 -35.42
N ASN A 410 23.37 -22.15 -34.12
CA ASN A 410 24.09 -23.20 -33.41
C ASN A 410 23.13 -24.24 -32.83
N GLY A 411 23.13 -25.47 -33.37
CA GLY A 411 22.42 -26.63 -32.81
C GLY A 411 23.28 -27.52 -31.90
N GLY A 412 24.56 -27.21 -31.75
CA GLY A 412 25.55 -28.01 -31.01
C GLY A 412 25.62 -27.71 -29.51
N VAL A 413 26.79 -27.97 -28.90
CA VAL A 413 27.03 -27.77 -27.47
C VAL A 413 26.78 -26.32 -27.07
N GLY A 414 25.94 -26.12 -26.04
CA GLY A 414 25.53 -24.79 -25.57
C GLY A 414 24.40 -24.14 -26.38
N GLY A 415 23.91 -24.82 -27.42
CA GLY A 415 22.70 -24.53 -28.19
C GLY A 415 21.43 -25.23 -27.67
N PRO A 416 20.30 -25.07 -28.35
CA PRO A 416 20.17 -24.35 -29.62
C PRO A 416 19.96 -22.83 -29.44
N TYR A 417 20.61 -22.02 -30.27
CA TYR A 417 20.41 -20.56 -30.33
C TYR A 417 20.80 -20.01 -31.71
N ILE A 418 20.34 -18.79 -32.01
CA ILE A 418 20.85 -17.98 -33.13
C ILE A 418 21.77 -16.89 -32.59
N PHE A 419 22.91 -16.66 -33.22
CA PHE A 419 23.74 -15.50 -32.98
C PHE A 419 23.47 -14.48 -34.06
N ILE A 420 23.18 -13.24 -33.66
CA ILE A 420 23.03 -12.12 -34.59
C ILE A 420 24.24 -11.22 -34.41
N ASP A 421 25.02 -11.04 -35.46
CA ASP A 421 26.12 -10.09 -35.46
C ASP A 421 25.59 -8.65 -35.38
N HIS A 422 26.32 -7.78 -34.68
CA HIS A 422 25.88 -6.42 -34.43
C HIS A 422 25.62 -5.63 -35.72
N ASN A 423 26.47 -5.78 -36.73
CA ASN A 423 26.35 -5.06 -37.99
C ASN A 423 25.12 -5.51 -38.79
N SER A 424 24.71 -6.78 -38.68
CA SER A 424 23.53 -7.33 -39.34
C SER A 424 22.25 -7.20 -38.52
N ALA A 425 22.29 -6.75 -37.27
CA ALA A 425 21.07 -6.51 -36.48
C ALA A 425 20.14 -5.46 -37.14
N ILE A 426 20.68 -4.60 -38.01
CA ILE A 426 19.91 -3.67 -38.85
C ILE A 426 19.09 -4.38 -39.94
N SER A 427 19.38 -5.64 -40.26
CA SER A 427 18.65 -6.44 -41.25
C SER A 427 17.65 -7.36 -40.56
N GLY A 428 16.35 -7.12 -40.78
CA GLY A 428 15.31 -8.04 -40.31
C GLY A 428 15.39 -9.41 -40.99
N ASP A 429 15.82 -9.44 -42.25
CA ASP A 429 15.93 -10.66 -43.05
C ASP A 429 17.00 -11.60 -42.49
N THR A 430 18.11 -11.05 -42.00
CA THR A 430 19.14 -11.85 -41.32
C THR A 430 18.58 -12.52 -40.07
N VAL A 431 17.81 -11.80 -39.26
CA VAL A 431 17.19 -12.39 -38.06
C VAL A 431 16.21 -13.49 -38.44
N VAL A 432 15.36 -13.26 -39.45
CA VAL A 432 14.38 -14.25 -39.93
C VAL A 432 15.07 -15.48 -40.53
N HIS A 433 16.15 -15.29 -41.30
CA HIS A 433 16.95 -16.36 -41.87
C HIS A 433 17.49 -17.30 -40.78
N GLU A 434 18.20 -16.76 -39.79
CA GLU A 434 18.73 -17.58 -38.70
C GLU A 434 17.62 -18.23 -37.85
N THR A 435 16.50 -17.53 -37.70
CA THR A 435 15.31 -18.08 -37.03
C THR A 435 14.77 -19.30 -37.78
N GLY A 436 14.81 -19.30 -39.11
CA GLY A 436 14.44 -20.43 -39.96
C GLY A 436 15.24 -21.68 -39.65
N HIS A 437 16.58 -21.56 -39.58
CA HIS A 437 17.47 -22.66 -39.17
C HIS A 437 17.08 -23.26 -37.81
N HIS A 438 16.75 -22.39 -36.85
CA HIS A 438 16.34 -22.86 -35.53
C HIS A 438 14.97 -23.56 -35.54
N TYR A 439 14.02 -23.09 -36.35
CA TYR A 439 12.73 -23.79 -36.52
C TYR A 439 12.89 -25.15 -37.20
N MET A 440 13.78 -25.28 -38.18
CA MET A 440 14.11 -26.57 -38.78
C MET A 440 14.71 -27.54 -37.76
N TRP A 441 15.61 -27.02 -36.90
CA TRP A 441 16.15 -27.78 -35.78
C TRP A 441 15.05 -28.23 -34.81
N ASN A 442 14.13 -27.34 -34.43
CA ASN A 442 13.01 -27.69 -33.55
C ASN A 442 12.13 -28.80 -34.16
N ALA A 443 11.94 -28.80 -35.48
CA ALA A 443 11.09 -29.76 -36.17
C ALA A 443 11.76 -31.12 -36.40
N THR A 444 13.07 -31.15 -36.65
CA THR A 444 13.76 -32.35 -37.16
C THR A 444 14.91 -32.85 -36.30
N GLY A 445 15.37 -32.06 -35.33
CA GLY A 445 16.63 -32.31 -34.60
C GLY A 445 17.87 -32.10 -35.48
N TRP A 446 17.72 -31.49 -36.65
CA TRP A 446 18.79 -31.14 -37.58
C TRP A 446 18.50 -29.77 -38.21
N TRP A 447 19.53 -28.98 -38.51
CA TRP A 447 19.34 -27.63 -39.07
C TRP A 447 19.48 -27.58 -40.59
N LEU A 448 19.87 -28.69 -41.21
CA LEU A 448 19.89 -28.87 -42.67
C LEU A 448 18.87 -29.93 -43.06
N TRP A 449 18.19 -29.75 -44.18
CA TRP A 449 17.35 -30.80 -44.76
C TRP A 449 18.22 -31.60 -45.74
N TRP A 450 18.69 -32.78 -45.32
CA TRP A 450 19.64 -33.63 -46.06
C TRP A 450 21.04 -33.01 -46.24
N ASP A 451 22.10 -33.84 -46.11
CA ASP A 451 23.52 -33.45 -46.21
C ASP A 451 23.92 -33.15 -47.66
N VAL A 452 23.39 -32.05 -48.21
CA VAL A 452 23.88 -31.44 -49.44
C VAL A 452 24.99 -30.48 -49.02
N GLY A 453 26.14 -30.48 -49.71
CA GLY A 453 27.33 -29.71 -49.34
C GLY A 453 27.19 -28.18 -49.44
N CYS A 454 26.21 -27.59 -48.76
CA CYS A 454 25.83 -26.17 -48.78
C CYS A 454 26.72 -25.29 -47.90
N TYR A 455 27.97 -25.70 -47.63
CA TYR A 455 28.84 -25.07 -46.62
C TYR A 455 29.36 -23.67 -47.00
N SER A 456 29.18 -23.22 -48.24
CA SER A 456 29.68 -21.92 -48.72
C SER A 456 28.70 -21.29 -49.71
N HIS A 457 27.77 -20.49 -49.21
CA HIS A 457 26.82 -19.73 -50.01
C HIS A 457 26.68 -18.30 -49.46
N SER A 458 26.12 -17.38 -50.24
CA SER A 458 25.80 -16.01 -49.83
C SER A 458 24.34 -15.72 -50.08
N LEU A 459 23.64 -14.94 -49.24
CA LEU A 459 22.18 -14.66 -49.32
C LEU A 459 21.62 -14.33 -50.73
N PHE A 460 22.47 -13.92 -51.68
CA PHE A 460 22.09 -13.56 -53.05
C PHE A 460 22.78 -14.42 -54.16
N SER A 461 23.48 -15.51 -53.83
CA SER A 461 24.18 -16.36 -54.82
C SER A 461 23.39 -17.61 -55.21
N GLN A 462 23.29 -17.91 -56.49
CA GLN A 462 22.61 -19.12 -56.96
C GLN A 462 23.32 -20.40 -56.44
N GLU A 463 22.57 -21.32 -55.82
CA GLU A 463 23.06 -22.59 -55.27
C GLU A 463 22.16 -23.77 -55.69
N ASP A 464 22.46 -24.99 -55.20
CA ASP A 464 21.62 -26.18 -55.42
C ASP A 464 20.19 -25.98 -54.88
N VAL A 465 19.19 -26.53 -55.58
CA VAL A 465 17.77 -26.36 -55.23
C VAL A 465 17.43 -26.90 -53.84
N ASN A 466 18.17 -27.90 -53.37
CA ASN A 466 17.99 -28.44 -52.02
C ASN A 466 18.65 -27.54 -50.97
N CYS A 467 19.77 -26.88 -51.31
CA CYS A 467 20.39 -25.86 -50.47
C CYS A 467 19.50 -24.62 -50.32
N ALA A 468 18.89 -24.14 -51.40
CA ALA A 468 17.98 -23.00 -51.35
C ALA A 468 16.78 -23.22 -50.41
N TRP A 469 16.29 -24.47 -50.34
CA TRP A 469 15.23 -24.88 -49.42
C TRP A 469 15.68 -24.95 -47.96
N SER A 470 16.89 -25.44 -47.68
CA SER A 470 17.42 -25.54 -46.31
C SER A 470 17.89 -24.21 -45.74
N GLU A 471 18.29 -23.27 -46.58
CA GLU A 471 18.79 -21.95 -46.16
C GLU A 471 17.70 -20.87 -46.10
N GLY A 472 16.46 -21.20 -46.46
CA GLY A 472 15.30 -20.33 -46.23
C GLY A 472 15.28 -19.07 -47.12
N TRP A 473 15.82 -19.12 -48.33
CA TRP A 473 15.79 -18.00 -49.26
C TRP A 473 14.44 -17.98 -49.98
N ALA A 474 13.48 -17.30 -49.36
CA ALA A 474 12.16 -17.12 -49.93
C ALA A 474 12.08 -15.80 -50.71
N ASP A 475 12.88 -15.66 -51.76
CA ASP A 475 12.47 -14.90 -52.94
C ASP A 475 13.20 -15.49 -54.17
N PHE A 476 12.43 -16.05 -55.11
CA PHE A 476 12.90 -16.58 -56.39
C PHE A 476 12.59 -15.61 -57.52
#